data_AF-A0A2G5UYJ9-F1
#
_entry.id   AF-A0A2G5UYJ9-F1
#
_cell.length_a   1.000
_cell.length_b   1.000
_cell.length_c   1.000
_cell.angle_alpha   90.00
_cell.angle_beta   90.00
_cell.angle_gamma   90.00
#
_symmetry.space_group_name_H-M   'P 1'
#
loop_
_entity.id
_entity.type
_entity.pdbx_description
1 polymer ?
#
loop_
_entity_poly.entity_id
_entity_poly.type
_entity_poly.pdbx_seq_one_letter_code
_entity_poly.pdbx_strand_id
1 'polypeptide(L)'
;MRSFLALFLMFLCSPIWVLVEVKSLYTCLHNFYCSNVAFWHVAVLSMPLYAPIIRNQPNCLWPVFLYFVLLPIFVGWAFEIPRRYKPKVQKLSHIILGLFGEILVVWIMLGCTLAIQMHYYSEIAATVYVLSIFLLALSYVLFTNYESEVYIRLPDHQKSFSGIRIHVVAFGIFHLLVAVAIINITIIWPICCLFVISSFFFSIDAYSCLFTDSYSLCVHRESEEEMLRKNPINGIICNVAIRSKYSKKEKLLPDGYQFDDELNFLSLLNMV
;
A
#
# COMPACT_ATOMS: atom_id res chain seq x y z
N MET A 1 -6.03 -23.49 -0.56
CA MET A 1 -5.48 -23.19 -1.91
C MET A 1 -6.64 -22.83 -2.83
N ARG A 2 -6.55 -21.72 -3.59
CA ARG A 2 -7.59 -21.35 -4.58
C ARG A 2 -7.62 -22.38 -5.70
N SER A 3 -8.79 -22.62 -6.31
CA SER A 3 -8.90 -23.55 -7.43
C SER A 3 -8.12 -23.05 -8.64
N PHE A 4 -7.67 -23.97 -9.51
CA PHE A 4 -6.99 -23.61 -10.76
C PHE A 4 -7.82 -22.65 -11.62
N LEU A 5 -9.14 -22.86 -11.69
CA LEU A 5 -10.05 -21.97 -12.40
C LEU A 5 -10.05 -20.55 -11.82
N ALA A 6 -10.06 -20.40 -10.49
CA ALA A 6 -10.01 -19.09 -9.84
C ALA A 6 -8.68 -18.38 -10.13
N LEU A 7 -7.55 -19.08 -10.05
CA LEU A 7 -6.24 -18.54 -10.39
C LEU A 7 -6.14 -18.12 -11.86
N PHE A 8 -6.67 -18.94 -12.77
CA PHE A 8 -6.71 -18.63 -14.20
C PHE A 8 -7.56 -17.39 -14.49
N LEU A 9 -8.75 -17.29 -13.92
CA LEU A 9 -9.62 -16.12 -14.06
C LEU A 9 -8.97 -14.85 -13.51
N MET A 10 -8.31 -14.95 -12.35
CA MET A 10 -7.53 -13.85 -11.80
C MET A 10 -6.36 -13.44 -12.69
N PHE A 11 -5.68 -14.40 -13.31
CA PHE A 11 -4.56 -14.13 -14.20
C PHE A 11 -5.01 -13.38 -15.44
N LEU A 12 -6.18 -13.70 -15.99
CA LEU A 12 -6.77 -12.97 -17.11
C LEU A 12 -7.07 -11.51 -16.76
N CYS A 13 -7.54 -11.24 -15.54
CA CYS A 13 -7.88 -9.88 -15.09
C CYS A 13 -6.68 -9.08 -14.59
N SER A 14 -5.71 -9.75 -13.94
CA SER A 14 -4.55 -9.14 -13.30
C SER A 14 -3.39 -10.15 -13.21
N PRO A 15 -2.62 -10.31 -14.28
CA PRO A 15 -1.49 -11.24 -14.30
C PRO A 15 -0.39 -10.79 -13.32
N ILE A 16 -0.22 -9.47 -13.14
CA ILE A 16 0.72 -8.88 -12.18
C ILE A 16 0.40 -9.37 -10.76
N TRP A 17 -0.86 -9.30 -10.36
CA TRP A 17 -1.26 -9.67 -9.00
C TRP A 17 -1.08 -11.16 -8.73
N VAL A 18 -1.40 -12.02 -9.69
CA VAL A 18 -1.21 -13.48 -9.54
C VAL A 18 0.27 -13.82 -9.29
N LEU A 19 1.19 -13.18 -10.00
CA LEU A 19 2.63 -13.41 -9.81
C LEU A 19 3.10 -13.00 -8.41
N VAL A 20 2.57 -11.89 -7.88
CA VAL A 20 2.86 -11.44 -6.51
C VAL A 20 2.26 -12.41 -5.50
N GLU A 21 0.99 -12.78 -5.65
CA GLU A 21 0.29 -13.65 -4.71
C GLU A 21 0.93 -15.05 -4.60
N VAL A 22 1.46 -15.60 -5.70
CA VAL A 22 2.13 -16.91 -5.69
C VAL A 22 3.49 -16.88 -5.00
N LYS A 23 4.20 -15.75 -5.01
CA LYS A 23 5.56 -15.64 -4.46
C LYS A 23 5.60 -15.18 -3.00
N SER A 24 4.45 -14.86 -2.43
CA SER A 24 4.37 -14.16 -1.16
C SER A 24 3.58 -14.93 -0.13
N LEU A 25 3.97 -14.77 1.14
CA LEU A 25 3.19 -15.30 2.26
C LEU A 25 1.79 -14.70 2.25
N TYR A 26 0.78 -15.52 2.56
CA TYR A 26 -0.62 -15.08 2.62
C TYR A 26 -0.81 -13.83 3.48
N THR A 27 -0.21 -13.81 4.67
CA THR A 27 -0.35 -12.69 5.61
C THR A 27 0.35 -11.42 5.14
N CYS A 28 1.28 -11.51 4.19
CA CYS A 28 1.94 -10.32 3.65
C CYS A 28 1.03 -9.47 2.78
N LEU A 29 0.02 -10.09 2.17
CA LEU A 29 -0.87 -9.42 1.22
C LEU A 29 -2.25 -9.17 1.84
N HIS A 30 -2.76 -10.11 2.63
CA HIS A 30 -4.19 -10.16 2.93
C HIS A 30 -4.69 -9.13 3.95
N ASN A 31 -3.81 -8.54 4.76
CA ASN A 31 -4.24 -7.57 5.77
C ASN A 31 -4.68 -6.22 5.14
N PHE A 32 -4.00 -5.80 4.07
CA PHE A 32 -4.31 -4.60 3.29
C PHE A 32 -4.35 -4.96 1.80
N TYR A 33 -5.21 -5.93 1.46
CA TYR A 33 -5.22 -6.58 0.15
C TYR A 33 -5.34 -5.59 -1.01
N CYS A 34 -6.32 -4.69 -0.96
CA CYS A 34 -6.58 -3.75 -2.04
C CYS A 34 -5.46 -2.73 -2.22
N SER A 35 -4.84 -2.23 -1.14
CA SER A 35 -3.68 -1.34 -1.23
C SER A 35 -2.47 -2.05 -1.82
N ASN A 36 -2.20 -3.30 -1.44
CA ASN A 36 -1.14 -4.09 -2.08
C ASN A 36 -1.42 -4.29 -3.58
N VAL A 37 -2.65 -4.64 -3.96
CA VAL A 37 -3.05 -4.77 -5.37
C VAL A 37 -2.80 -3.45 -6.11
N ALA A 38 -3.30 -2.33 -5.56
CA ALA A 38 -3.15 -1.00 -6.14
C ALA A 38 -1.68 -0.62 -6.35
N PHE A 39 -0.84 -0.81 -5.32
CA PHE A 39 0.59 -0.54 -5.41
C PHE A 39 1.24 -1.29 -6.57
N TRP A 40 1.07 -2.61 -6.66
CA TRP A 40 1.75 -3.40 -7.70
C TRP A 40 1.29 -3.04 -9.11
N HIS A 41 0.02 -2.68 -9.29
CA HIS A 41 -0.45 -2.20 -10.59
C HIS A 41 0.14 -0.84 -10.94
N VAL A 42 0.19 0.11 -10.01
CA VAL A 42 0.83 1.41 -10.26
C VAL A 42 2.32 1.24 -10.52
N ALA A 43 3.03 0.47 -9.70
CA ALA A 43 4.47 0.26 -9.83
C ALA A 43 4.85 -0.34 -11.20
N VAL A 44 4.07 -1.31 -11.69
CA VAL A 44 4.36 -1.99 -12.96
C VAL A 44 3.82 -1.24 -14.18
N LEU A 45 2.62 -0.68 -14.11
CA LEU A 45 1.95 -0.08 -15.29
C LEU A 45 2.24 1.41 -15.46
N SER A 46 2.69 2.12 -14.41
CA SER A 46 2.93 3.56 -14.49
C SER A 46 3.93 3.93 -15.58
N MET A 47 5.08 3.27 -15.69
CA MET A 47 6.05 3.58 -16.75
C MET A 47 5.61 3.16 -18.15
N PRO A 48 5.14 1.91 -18.38
CA PRO A 48 4.66 1.49 -19.70
C PRO A 48 3.53 2.38 -20.25
N LEU A 49 2.58 2.78 -19.40
CA LEU A 49 1.48 3.67 -19.82
C LEU A 49 1.94 5.12 -20.05
N TYR A 50 3.02 5.52 -19.38
CA TYR A 50 3.56 6.87 -19.46
C TYR A 50 4.56 7.06 -20.61
N ALA A 51 5.26 6.01 -21.02
CA ALA A 51 6.26 6.06 -22.08
C ALA A 51 5.75 6.65 -23.41
N PRO A 52 4.53 6.34 -23.91
CA PRO A 52 3.99 6.97 -25.12
C PRO A 52 3.78 8.49 -24.97
N ILE A 53 3.44 8.95 -23.75
CA ILE A 53 3.17 10.35 -23.45
C ILE A 53 4.47 11.15 -23.53
N ILE A 54 5.54 10.61 -22.94
CA ILE A 54 6.88 11.20 -22.98
C ILE A 54 7.51 11.13 -24.37
N ARG A 55 7.32 10.04 -25.12
CA ARG A 55 7.93 9.84 -26.44
C ARG A 55 7.59 10.99 -27.42
N ASN A 56 6.41 11.56 -27.27
CA ASN A 56 5.93 12.66 -28.10
C ASN A 56 6.48 14.04 -27.68
N GLN A 57 7.36 14.10 -26.66
CA GLN A 57 7.92 15.34 -26.13
C GLN A 57 9.43 15.43 -26.45
N PRO A 58 9.88 16.43 -27.25
CA PRO A 58 11.26 16.48 -27.75
C PRO A 58 12.33 16.67 -26.66
N ASN A 59 11.97 17.23 -25.50
CA ASN A 59 12.90 17.55 -24.41
C ASN A 59 12.90 16.52 -23.27
N CYS A 60 12.24 15.36 -23.42
CA CYS A 60 12.05 14.40 -22.33
C CYS A 60 12.96 13.17 -22.38
N LEU A 61 14.08 13.23 -23.12
CA LEU A 61 15.10 12.16 -23.15
C LEU A 61 15.79 11.97 -21.80
N TRP A 62 16.11 13.07 -21.09
CA TRP A 62 16.78 13.03 -19.78
C TRP A 62 16.01 12.23 -18.71
N PRO A 63 14.71 12.48 -18.46
CA PRO A 63 13.91 11.68 -17.53
C PRO A 63 13.90 10.18 -17.83
N VAL A 64 13.86 9.80 -19.12
CA VAL A 64 13.91 8.39 -19.52
C VAL A 64 15.26 7.78 -19.18
N PHE A 65 16.35 8.47 -19.48
CA PHE A 65 17.70 8.05 -19.10
C PHE A 65 17.82 7.93 -17.57
N LEU A 66 17.36 8.93 -16.82
CA LEU A 66 17.35 8.94 -15.36
C LEU A 66 16.61 7.73 -14.79
N TYR A 67 15.46 7.35 -15.36
CA TYR A 67 14.73 6.15 -14.95
C TYR A 67 15.58 4.88 -15.08
N PHE A 68 16.22 4.67 -16.23
CA PHE A 68 17.06 3.49 -16.44
C PHE A 68 18.32 3.47 -15.57
N VAL A 69 18.87 4.62 -15.20
CA VAL A 69 19.99 4.72 -14.25
C VAL A 69 19.55 4.40 -12.83
N LEU A 70 18.41 4.95 -12.40
CA LEU A 70 17.91 4.76 -11.04
C LEU A 70 17.29 3.38 -10.82
N LEU A 71 16.70 2.76 -11.84
CA LEU A 71 16.06 1.45 -11.73
C LEU A 71 16.97 0.36 -11.13
N PRO A 72 18.19 0.08 -11.63
CA PRO A 72 19.04 -0.96 -11.05
C PRO A 72 19.49 -0.63 -9.62
N ILE A 73 19.80 0.65 -9.35
CA ILE A 73 20.14 1.13 -8.00
C ILE A 73 18.97 0.83 -7.06
N PHE A 74 17.77 1.21 -7.49
CA PHE A 74 16.56 1.04 -6.71
C PHE A 74 16.20 -0.42 -6.51
N VAL A 75 16.30 -1.27 -7.53
CA VAL A 75 16.05 -2.72 -7.40
C VAL A 75 17.02 -3.33 -6.39
N GLY A 76 18.31 -3.01 -6.44
CA GLY A 76 19.28 -3.47 -5.45
C GLY A 76 18.92 -3.00 -4.03
N TRP A 77 18.56 -1.72 -3.89
CA TRP A 77 18.22 -1.11 -2.60
C TRP A 77 16.87 -1.56 -2.05
N ALA A 78 15.90 -1.90 -2.91
CA ALA A 78 14.58 -2.34 -2.52
C ALA A 78 14.60 -3.67 -1.75
N PHE A 79 15.62 -4.51 -1.95
CA PHE A 79 15.84 -5.72 -1.16
C PHE A 79 16.68 -5.46 0.09
N GLU A 80 17.70 -4.61 -0.01
CA GLU A 80 18.63 -4.34 1.10
C GLU A 80 18.05 -3.43 2.18
N ILE A 81 17.30 -2.39 1.81
CA ILE A 81 16.70 -1.44 2.77
C ILE A 81 15.77 -2.17 3.76
N PRO A 82 14.78 -2.96 3.31
CA PRO A 82 13.90 -3.65 4.24
C PRO A 82 14.69 -4.58 5.17
N ARG A 83 15.60 -5.38 4.61
CA ARG A 83 16.40 -6.34 5.38
C ARG A 83 17.24 -5.69 6.48
N ARG A 84 17.74 -4.48 6.25
CA ARG A 84 18.66 -3.80 7.17
C ARG A 84 17.96 -2.86 8.16
N TYR A 85 16.92 -2.16 7.72
CA TYR A 85 16.34 -1.05 8.48
C TYR A 85 14.90 -1.27 8.91
N LYS A 86 14.20 -2.26 8.35
CA LYS A 86 12.83 -2.52 8.75
C LYS A 86 12.82 -3.14 10.15
N PRO A 87 11.97 -2.65 11.06
CA PRO A 87 11.86 -3.25 12.38
C PRO A 87 11.27 -4.66 12.26
N LYS A 88 11.80 -5.60 13.04
CA LYS A 88 11.28 -6.98 13.13
C LYS A 88 9.81 -7.01 13.55
N VAL A 89 9.39 -6.07 14.39
CA VAL A 89 7.99 -5.84 14.75
C VAL A 89 7.48 -4.61 13.99
N GLN A 90 6.49 -4.81 13.13
CA GLN A 90 5.90 -3.74 12.35
C GLN A 90 5.26 -2.67 13.25
N LYS A 91 5.46 -1.39 12.90
CA LYS A 91 4.92 -0.25 13.65
C LYS A 91 3.76 0.39 12.89
N LEU A 92 2.68 0.73 13.61
CA LEU A 92 1.52 1.37 13.01
C LEU A 92 1.87 2.73 12.38
N SER A 93 2.78 3.48 13.00
CA SER A 93 3.27 4.76 12.46
C SER A 93 3.95 4.61 11.09
N HIS A 94 4.68 3.53 10.85
CA HIS A 94 5.31 3.25 9.54
C HIS A 94 4.25 2.90 8.49
N ILE A 95 3.22 2.13 8.87
CA ILE A 95 2.08 1.82 7.99
C ILE A 95 1.37 3.09 7.56
N ILE A 96 1.03 3.95 8.54
CA ILE A 96 0.38 5.24 8.28
C ILE A 96 1.25 6.11 7.38
N LEU A 97 2.54 6.27 7.69
CA LEU A 97 3.46 7.09 6.91
C LEU A 97 3.62 6.56 5.48
N GLY A 98 3.73 5.24 5.31
CA GLY A 98 3.81 4.59 4.00
C GLY A 98 2.57 4.86 3.16
N LEU A 99 1.36 4.63 3.71
CA LEU A 99 0.11 4.89 2.99
C LEU A 99 -0.06 6.36 2.62
N PHE A 100 0.28 7.30 3.53
CA PHE A 100 0.28 8.73 3.20
C PHE A 100 1.27 9.10 2.10
N GLY A 101 2.47 8.50 2.14
CA GLY A 101 3.47 8.64 1.10
C GLY A 101 2.94 8.17 -0.26
N GLU A 102 2.31 6.99 -0.29
CA GLU A 102 1.69 6.44 -1.51
C GLU A 102 0.60 7.36 -2.08
N ILE A 103 -0.30 7.88 -1.23
CA ILE A 103 -1.33 8.86 -1.63
C ILE A 103 -0.65 10.08 -2.26
N LEU A 104 0.23 10.75 -1.52
CA LEU A 104 0.89 11.98 -1.99
C LEU A 104 1.59 11.76 -3.33
N VAL A 105 2.30 10.65 -3.46
CA VAL A 105 3.06 10.30 -4.65
C VAL A 105 2.16 10.08 -5.86
N VAL A 106 1.06 9.33 -5.74
CA VAL A 106 0.19 9.10 -6.91
C VAL A 106 -0.51 10.38 -7.36
N TRP A 107 -0.79 11.32 -6.44
CA TRP A 107 -1.30 12.66 -6.79
C TRP A 107 -0.24 13.52 -7.50
N ILE A 108 1.03 13.46 -7.06
CA ILE A 108 2.14 14.12 -7.77
C ILE A 108 2.30 13.52 -9.18
N MET A 109 2.26 12.19 -9.31
CA MET A 109 2.33 11.51 -10.61
C MET A 109 1.17 11.91 -11.52
N LEU A 110 -0.05 11.99 -10.99
CA LEU A 110 -1.22 12.49 -11.71
C LEU A 110 -1.01 13.93 -12.20
N GLY A 111 -0.55 14.83 -11.32
CA GLY A 111 -0.26 16.22 -11.66
C GLY A 111 0.80 16.35 -12.76
N CYS A 112 1.89 15.58 -12.67
CA CYS A 112 2.95 15.57 -13.69
C CYS A 112 2.43 15.06 -15.03
N THR A 113 1.59 14.03 -15.01
CA THR A 113 0.98 13.44 -16.20
C THR A 113 0.10 14.45 -16.93
N LEU A 114 -0.73 15.20 -16.20
CA LEU A 114 -1.56 16.27 -16.75
C LEU A 114 -0.71 17.46 -17.23
N ALA A 115 0.32 17.87 -16.47
CA ALA A 115 1.19 18.98 -16.85
C ALA A 115 1.88 18.72 -18.20
N ILE A 116 2.35 17.51 -18.44
CA ILE A 116 3.01 17.13 -19.71
C ILE A 116 2.03 17.13 -20.87
N GLN A 117 0.81 16.64 -20.68
CA GLN A 117 -0.22 16.70 -21.72
C GLN A 117 -0.52 18.14 -22.13
N MET A 118 -0.50 19.06 -21.16
CA MET A 118 -0.68 20.50 -21.39
C MET A 118 0.61 21.21 -21.84
N HIS A 119 1.70 20.46 -22.10
CA HIS A 119 3.02 20.96 -22.46
C HIS A 119 3.61 21.97 -21.45
N TYR A 120 3.21 21.89 -20.18
CA TYR A 120 3.65 22.79 -19.12
C TYR A 120 4.88 22.20 -18.40
N TYR A 121 6.03 22.88 -18.51
CA TYR A 121 7.30 22.46 -17.90
C TYR A 121 7.61 20.95 -18.05
N SER A 122 7.38 20.41 -19.26
CA SER A 122 7.35 18.95 -19.50
C SER A 122 8.58 18.19 -19.01
N GLU A 123 9.78 18.75 -19.14
CA GLU A 123 11.02 18.12 -18.65
C GLU A 123 11.06 18.02 -17.13
N ILE A 124 10.68 19.10 -16.42
CA ILE A 124 10.62 19.12 -14.96
C ILE A 124 9.55 18.16 -14.47
N ALA A 125 8.35 18.22 -15.04
CA ALA A 125 7.25 17.31 -14.72
C ALA A 125 7.64 15.85 -14.95
N ALA A 126 8.34 15.56 -16.06
CA ALA A 126 8.81 14.22 -16.35
C ALA A 126 9.88 13.73 -15.37
N THR A 127 10.80 14.61 -14.96
CA THR A 127 11.81 14.31 -13.95
C THR A 127 11.15 14.01 -12.60
N VAL A 128 10.22 14.86 -12.16
CA VAL A 128 9.48 14.68 -10.90
C VAL A 128 8.66 13.39 -10.93
N TYR A 129 8.04 13.04 -12.06
CA TYR A 129 7.31 11.79 -12.23
C TYR A 129 8.22 10.57 -12.03
N VAL A 130 9.41 10.57 -12.63
CA VAL A 130 10.40 9.48 -12.50
C VAL A 130 10.83 9.32 -11.04
N LEU A 131 11.16 10.43 -10.36
CA LEU A 131 11.52 10.40 -8.94
C LEU A 131 10.35 9.91 -8.06
N SER A 132 9.12 10.27 -8.43
CA SER A 132 7.91 9.86 -7.71
C SER A 132 7.70 8.34 -7.74
N ILE A 133 8.05 7.65 -8.82
CA ILE A 133 7.95 6.18 -8.88
C ILE A 133 8.85 5.51 -7.83
N PHE A 134 10.06 6.03 -7.63
CA PHE A 134 10.96 5.51 -6.60
C PHE A 134 10.46 5.83 -5.20
N LEU A 135 9.91 7.04 -5.00
CA LEU A 135 9.29 7.42 -3.74
C LEU A 135 8.03 6.57 -3.42
N LEU A 136 7.26 6.16 -4.44
CA LEU A 136 6.13 5.23 -4.29
C LEU A 136 6.60 3.93 -3.66
N ALA A 137 7.68 3.35 -4.20
CA ALA A 137 8.19 2.08 -3.72
C ALA A 137 8.86 2.19 -2.34
N LEU A 138 9.51 3.32 -2.00
CA LEU A 138 9.98 3.57 -0.63
C LEU A 138 8.81 3.66 0.35
N SER A 139 7.73 4.32 -0.05
CA SER A 139 6.50 4.42 0.76
C SER A 139 5.88 3.04 0.98
N TYR A 140 5.86 2.20 -0.05
CA TYR A 140 5.42 0.81 0.06
C TYR A 140 6.29 -0.04 0.98
N VAL A 141 7.62 0.14 0.96
CA VAL A 141 8.54 -0.56 1.89
C VAL A 141 8.20 -0.27 3.36
N LEU A 142 7.84 0.97 3.67
CA LEU A 142 7.38 1.38 5.01
C LEU A 142 6.02 0.77 5.37
N PHE A 143 5.10 0.75 4.41
CA PHE A 143 3.75 0.26 4.58
C PHE A 143 3.67 -1.25 4.74
N THR A 144 4.34 -1.99 3.86
CA THR A 144 4.22 -3.44 3.76
C THR A 144 4.79 -4.14 5.00
N ASN A 145 4.49 -5.41 5.18
CA ASN A 145 5.04 -6.27 6.24
C ASN A 145 6.02 -7.35 5.70
N TYR A 146 6.45 -7.27 4.43
CA TYR A 146 7.60 -8.08 3.99
C TYR A 146 8.82 -7.79 4.87
N GLU A 147 9.57 -8.83 5.23
CA GLU A 147 10.74 -8.78 6.11
C GLU A 147 10.47 -8.44 7.60
N SER A 148 9.21 -8.28 8.02
CA SER A 148 8.90 -8.31 9.46
C SER A 148 8.70 -9.74 9.96
N GLU A 149 9.04 -9.99 11.23
CA GLU A 149 8.75 -11.25 11.91
C GLU A 149 7.34 -11.21 12.54
N VAL A 150 6.92 -10.01 12.97
CA VAL A 150 5.59 -9.74 13.54
C VAL A 150 4.94 -8.60 12.77
N TYR A 151 3.73 -8.82 12.26
CA TYR A 151 2.96 -7.82 11.52
C TYR A 151 1.75 -7.34 12.30
N ILE A 152 1.28 -6.15 11.94
CA ILE A 152 0.06 -5.57 12.51
C ILE A 152 -1.14 -6.03 11.69
N ARG A 153 -2.19 -6.49 12.36
CA ARG A 153 -3.53 -6.73 11.81
C ARG A 153 -4.54 -5.78 12.44
N LEU A 154 -5.31 -5.08 11.62
CA LEU A 154 -6.44 -4.30 12.13
C LEU A 154 -7.59 -5.24 12.53
N PRO A 155 -8.38 -4.90 13.57
CA PRO A 155 -9.58 -5.64 13.92
C PRO A 155 -10.52 -5.73 12.73
N ASP A 156 -11.21 -6.86 12.56
CA ASP A 156 -12.04 -7.05 11.37
C ASP A 156 -13.14 -5.99 11.26
N HIS A 157 -13.71 -5.55 12.39
CA HIS A 157 -14.66 -4.42 12.45
C HIS A 157 -14.02 -3.04 12.27
N GLN A 158 -12.73 -2.94 11.92
CA GLN A 158 -12.03 -1.68 11.61
C GLN A 158 -11.38 -1.68 10.23
N LYS A 159 -11.32 -2.82 9.54
CA LYS A 159 -10.88 -2.89 8.14
C LYS A 159 -11.82 -2.13 7.21
N SER A 160 -11.25 -1.48 6.18
CA SER A 160 -11.97 -0.63 5.23
C SER A 160 -13.21 -1.29 4.62
N PHE A 161 -13.12 -2.57 4.24
CA PHE A 161 -14.24 -3.30 3.59
C PHE A 161 -15.07 -4.16 4.54
N SER A 162 -14.99 -3.91 5.85
CA SER A 162 -15.88 -4.55 6.81
C SER A 162 -17.20 -3.78 6.89
N GLY A 163 -18.19 -4.26 6.12
CA GLY A 163 -19.49 -3.65 5.96
C GLY A 163 -19.47 -2.34 5.15
N ILE A 164 -20.58 -1.60 5.19
CA ILE A 164 -20.69 -0.27 4.56
C ILE A 164 -20.20 0.78 5.55
N ARG A 165 -19.18 1.56 5.14
CA ARG A 165 -18.58 2.59 5.99
C ARG A 165 -18.68 3.96 5.36
N ILE A 166 -19.06 4.94 6.16
CA ILE A 166 -19.24 6.33 5.71
C ILE A 166 -17.96 6.88 5.08
N HIS A 167 -16.79 6.66 5.68
CA HIS A 167 -15.53 7.16 5.11
C HIS A 167 -15.19 6.50 3.77
N VAL A 168 -15.46 5.21 3.60
CA VAL A 168 -15.25 4.52 2.32
C VAL A 168 -16.17 5.08 1.24
N VAL A 169 -17.44 5.32 1.58
CA VAL A 169 -18.39 5.94 0.65
C VAL A 169 -17.95 7.36 0.30
N ALA A 170 -17.54 8.17 1.29
CA ALA A 170 -17.09 9.54 1.07
C ALA A 170 -15.84 9.61 0.18
N PHE A 171 -14.82 8.81 0.47
CA PHE A 171 -13.64 8.71 -0.39
C PHE A 171 -14.00 8.17 -1.77
N GLY A 172 -14.92 7.20 -1.86
CA GLY A 172 -15.37 6.64 -3.14
C GLY A 172 -16.03 7.69 -4.02
N ILE A 173 -16.96 8.48 -3.48
CA ILE A 173 -17.62 9.59 -4.20
C ILE A 173 -16.58 10.62 -4.66
N PHE A 174 -15.67 11.04 -3.77
CA PHE A 174 -14.63 12.01 -4.12
C PHE A 174 -13.75 11.52 -5.29
N HIS A 175 -13.21 10.30 -5.20
CA HIS A 175 -12.34 9.76 -6.24
C HIS A 175 -13.12 9.49 -7.54
N LEU A 176 -14.39 9.07 -7.46
CA LEU A 176 -15.24 8.91 -8.64
C LEU A 176 -15.45 10.24 -9.38
N LEU A 177 -15.75 11.33 -8.65
CA LEU A 177 -15.91 12.65 -9.25
C LEU A 177 -14.63 13.12 -9.96
N VAL A 178 -13.48 12.89 -9.34
CA VAL A 178 -12.17 13.22 -9.93
C VAL A 178 -11.91 12.37 -11.18
N ALA A 179 -12.20 11.07 -11.14
CA ALA A 179 -12.04 10.17 -12.29
C ALA A 179 -12.95 10.59 -13.47
N VAL A 180 -14.22 10.92 -13.20
CA VAL A 180 -15.14 11.43 -14.21
C VAL A 180 -14.62 12.73 -14.82
N ALA A 181 -14.16 13.67 -14.00
CA ALA A 181 -13.57 14.92 -14.51
C ALA A 181 -12.38 14.65 -15.44
N ILE A 182 -11.44 13.78 -15.01
CA ILE A 182 -10.27 13.37 -15.79
C ILE A 182 -10.68 12.78 -17.14
N ILE A 183 -11.59 11.80 -17.16
CA ILE A 183 -12.03 11.15 -18.41
C ILE A 183 -12.56 12.17 -19.42
N ASN A 184 -13.22 13.24 -18.96
CA ASN A 184 -13.79 14.26 -19.83
C ASN A 184 -12.78 15.31 -20.31
N ILE A 185 -11.63 15.48 -19.64
CA ILE A 185 -10.65 16.54 -19.97
C ILE A 185 -9.35 16.00 -20.57
N THR A 186 -9.11 14.69 -20.52
CA THR A 186 -7.84 14.10 -20.98
C THR A 186 -7.97 12.83 -21.81
N ILE A 187 -7.14 12.75 -22.86
CA ILE A 187 -6.96 11.54 -23.69
C ILE A 187 -6.11 10.46 -23.01
N ILE A 188 -5.32 10.83 -21.99
CA ILE A 188 -4.48 9.93 -21.19
C ILE A 188 -5.21 9.46 -19.92
N TRP A 189 -6.55 9.48 -19.95
CA TRP A 189 -7.38 9.06 -18.83
C TRP A 189 -7.07 7.67 -18.27
N PRO A 190 -6.59 6.64 -19.02
CA PRO A 190 -6.36 5.31 -18.44
C PRO A 190 -5.30 5.34 -17.32
N ILE A 191 -4.18 6.04 -17.53
CA ILE A 191 -3.12 6.15 -16.52
C ILE A 191 -3.55 7.07 -15.36
N CYS A 192 -4.30 8.14 -15.66
CA CYS A 192 -4.83 9.02 -14.63
C CYS A 192 -5.85 8.29 -13.73
N CYS A 193 -6.74 7.48 -14.31
CA CYS A 193 -7.68 6.65 -13.56
C CYS A 193 -6.97 5.59 -12.72
N LEU A 194 -5.87 5.00 -13.20
CA LEU A 194 -5.04 4.11 -12.40
C LEU A 194 -4.54 4.81 -11.12
N PHE A 195 -4.06 6.05 -11.20
CA PHE A 195 -3.62 6.80 -10.02
C PHE A 195 -4.77 7.14 -9.07
N VAL A 196 -5.92 7.57 -9.59
CA VAL A 196 -7.09 7.94 -8.79
C VAL A 196 -7.66 6.72 -8.06
N ILE A 197 -7.80 5.58 -8.76
CA ILE A 197 -8.30 4.34 -8.15
C ILE A 197 -7.33 3.84 -7.07
N SER A 198 -6.01 3.92 -7.32
CA SER A 198 -5.02 3.53 -6.31
C SER A 198 -5.03 4.45 -5.09
N SER A 199 -5.12 5.77 -5.31
CA SER A 199 -5.30 6.75 -4.23
C SER A 199 -6.50 6.43 -3.35
N PHE A 200 -7.62 5.97 -3.93
CA PHE A 200 -8.80 5.58 -3.17
C PHE A 200 -8.48 4.45 -2.18
N PHE A 201 -7.83 3.38 -2.63
CA PHE A 201 -7.49 2.25 -1.77
C PHE A 201 -6.49 2.64 -0.67
N PHE A 202 -5.46 3.43 -1.02
CA PHE A 202 -4.52 3.93 -0.02
C PHE A 202 -5.22 4.82 1.02
N SER A 203 -6.15 5.68 0.59
CA SER A 203 -6.87 6.61 1.47
C SER A 203 -7.75 5.92 2.50
N ILE A 204 -8.52 4.90 2.09
CA ILE A 204 -9.40 4.17 3.02
C ILE A 204 -8.61 3.36 4.04
N ASP A 205 -7.48 2.77 3.63
CA ASP A 205 -6.62 2.01 4.55
C ASP A 205 -5.83 2.95 5.47
N ALA A 206 -5.37 4.11 4.97
CA ALA A 206 -4.76 5.16 5.78
C ALA A 206 -5.73 5.67 6.85
N TYR A 207 -6.98 5.92 6.45
CA TYR A 207 -8.04 6.32 7.37
C TYR A 207 -8.27 5.25 8.45
N SER A 208 -8.41 3.98 8.05
CA SER A 208 -8.59 2.88 8.99
C SER A 208 -7.44 2.80 9.99
N CYS A 209 -6.18 2.95 9.55
CA CYS A 209 -5.00 2.97 10.42
C CYS A 209 -4.94 4.19 11.34
N LEU A 210 -5.36 5.37 10.89
CA LEU A 210 -5.32 6.60 11.69
C LEU A 210 -6.36 6.63 12.82
N PHE A 211 -7.52 6.05 12.54
CA PHE A 211 -8.69 6.12 13.42
C PHE A 211 -8.96 4.83 14.19
N THR A 212 -8.13 3.80 13.97
CA THR A 212 -8.11 2.62 14.82
C THR A 212 -7.86 2.99 16.28
N ASP A 213 -8.52 2.31 17.21
CA ASP A 213 -8.23 2.40 18.65
C ASP A 213 -7.47 1.18 19.17
N SER A 214 -7.42 0.08 18.42
CA SER A 214 -6.64 -1.10 18.76
C SER A 214 -6.22 -1.90 17.53
N TYR A 215 -5.15 -2.68 17.66
CA TYR A 215 -4.67 -3.60 16.63
C TYR A 215 -4.11 -4.87 17.25
N SER A 216 -3.96 -5.92 16.46
CA SER A 216 -3.32 -7.17 16.88
C SER A 216 -1.93 -7.28 16.28
N LEU A 217 -0.99 -7.79 17.06
CA LEU A 217 0.32 -8.24 16.60
C LEU A 217 0.22 -9.72 16.26
N CYS A 218 0.67 -10.07 15.06
CA CYS A 218 0.47 -11.39 14.48
C CYS A 218 1.75 -11.98 13.91
N VAL A 219 1.89 -13.31 14.01
CA VAL A 219 2.92 -14.08 13.29
C VAL A 219 2.50 -14.37 11.86
N HIS A 220 3.46 -14.38 10.94
CA HIS A 220 3.19 -14.68 9.54
C HIS A 220 2.73 -16.13 9.32
N ARG A 221 1.86 -16.33 8.32
CA ARG A 221 1.34 -17.63 7.90
C ARG A 221 1.38 -17.73 6.38
N GLU A 222 1.62 -18.95 5.90
CA GLU A 222 1.71 -19.24 4.46
C GLU A 222 0.32 -19.33 3.82
N SER A 223 -0.70 -19.70 4.60
CA SER A 223 -2.05 -19.89 4.09
C SER A 223 -3.14 -19.49 5.08
N GLU A 224 -4.35 -19.30 4.55
CA GLU A 224 -5.57 -19.12 5.34
C GLU A 224 -5.85 -20.32 6.25
N GLU A 225 -5.54 -21.53 5.81
CA GLU A 225 -5.73 -22.73 6.61
C GLU A 225 -4.86 -22.71 7.87
N GLU A 226 -3.59 -22.30 7.73
CA GLU A 226 -2.71 -22.13 8.89
C GLU A 226 -3.21 -21.04 9.84
N MET A 227 -3.79 -19.94 9.31
CA MET A 227 -4.41 -18.90 10.14
C MET A 227 -5.55 -19.46 11.00
N LEU A 228 -6.30 -20.44 10.51
CA LEU A 228 -7.44 -21.03 11.21
C LEU A 228 -7.06 -22.18 12.15
N ARG A 229 -5.98 -22.92 11.85
CA ARG A 229 -5.67 -24.20 12.52
C ARG A 229 -4.41 -24.17 13.39
N LYS A 230 -3.44 -23.31 13.08
CA LYS A 230 -2.13 -23.33 13.74
C LYS A 230 -2.11 -22.35 14.91
N ASN A 231 -1.78 -22.84 16.10
CA ASN A 231 -1.62 -21.98 17.28
C ASN A 231 -0.42 -21.01 17.11
N PRO A 232 -0.54 -19.75 17.55
CA PRO A 232 -1.78 -19.12 18.03
C PRO A 232 -2.78 -18.91 16.88
N ILE A 233 -4.07 -19.15 17.18
CA ILE A 233 -5.17 -18.96 16.22
C ILE A 233 -5.19 -17.53 15.69
N ASN A 234 -5.46 -17.35 14.40
CA ASN A 234 -5.34 -16.09 13.67
C ASN A 234 -3.92 -15.49 13.69
N GLY A 235 -2.92 -16.26 14.13
CA GLY A 235 -1.55 -15.79 14.34
C GLY A 235 -1.41 -14.76 15.46
N ILE A 236 -2.44 -14.47 16.26
CA ILE A 236 -2.43 -13.36 17.21
C ILE A 236 -1.58 -13.71 18.43
N ILE A 237 -0.51 -12.94 18.66
CA ILE A 237 0.35 -13.08 19.85
C ILE A 237 0.05 -12.03 20.91
N CYS A 238 -0.45 -10.86 20.51
CA CYS A 238 -0.77 -9.77 21.44
C CYS A 238 -1.84 -8.86 20.84
N ASN A 239 -2.78 -8.40 21.67
CA ASN A 239 -3.71 -7.34 21.31
C ASN A 239 -3.25 -6.03 21.94
N VAL A 240 -3.21 -4.98 21.13
CA VAL A 240 -2.66 -3.68 21.50
C VAL A 240 -3.73 -2.62 21.46
N ALA A 241 -3.90 -1.88 22.55
CA ALA A 241 -4.74 -0.71 22.63
C ALA A 241 -3.90 0.57 22.48
N ILE A 242 -4.39 1.52 21.69
CA ILE A 242 -3.72 2.81 21.52
C ILE A 242 -4.14 3.73 22.67
N ARG A 243 -3.22 4.01 23.61
CA ARG A 243 -3.53 4.73 24.86
C ARG A 243 -4.19 6.08 24.59
N SER A 244 -3.68 6.83 23.62
CA SER A 244 -4.20 8.15 23.27
C SER A 244 -5.66 8.14 22.78
N LYS A 245 -6.13 7.02 22.22
CA LYS A 245 -7.50 6.84 21.74
C LYS A 245 -8.43 6.30 22.84
N TYR A 246 -7.92 5.38 23.66
CA TYR A 246 -8.67 4.82 24.79
C TYR A 246 -8.93 5.86 25.89
N SER A 247 -7.92 6.65 26.24
CA SER A 247 -8.02 7.71 27.26
C SER A 247 -9.07 8.76 26.89
N LYS A 248 -9.19 9.09 25.59
CA LYS A 248 -10.20 10.04 25.09
C LYS A 248 -11.63 9.50 25.10
N LYS A 249 -11.81 8.18 25.11
CA LYS A 249 -13.12 7.53 25.08
C LYS A 249 -13.57 7.02 26.45
N GLU A 250 -12.78 7.26 27.51
CA GLU A 250 -13.02 6.75 28.87
C GLU A 250 -13.30 5.23 28.90
N LYS A 251 -12.69 4.49 27.97
CA LYS A 251 -12.89 3.04 27.87
C LYS A 251 -11.96 2.30 28.83
N LEU A 252 -12.51 1.36 29.59
CA LEU A 252 -11.73 0.35 30.30
C LEU A 252 -10.94 -0.50 29.30
N LEU A 253 -9.68 -0.79 29.63
CA LEU A 253 -8.84 -1.66 28.83
C LEU A 253 -9.42 -3.09 28.90
N PRO A 254 -9.73 -3.74 27.77
CA PRO A 254 -10.22 -5.11 27.78
C PRO A 254 -9.15 -6.09 28.30
N ASP A 255 -9.58 -7.18 28.91
CA ASP A 255 -8.68 -8.22 29.39
C ASP A 255 -7.79 -8.76 28.25
N GLY A 256 -6.50 -8.91 28.54
CA GLY A 256 -5.51 -9.42 27.58
C GLY A 256 -5.00 -8.40 26.56
N TYR A 257 -5.39 -7.13 26.65
CA TYR A 257 -4.79 -6.05 25.87
C TYR A 257 -3.60 -5.41 26.62
N GLN A 258 -2.63 -4.93 25.85
CA GLN A 258 -1.52 -4.09 26.34
C GLN A 258 -1.57 -2.72 25.68
N PHE A 259 -1.08 -1.67 26.34
CA PHE A 259 -0.97 -0.38 25.69
C PHE A 259 0.23 -0.34 24.73
N ASP A 260 0.10 0.46 23.67
CA ASP A 260 1.11 0.63 22.62
C ASP A 260 2.45 1.17 23.13
N ASP A 261 2.44 1.94 24.21
CA ASP A 261 3.63 2.48 24.88
C ASP A 261 4.28 1.52 25.91
N GLU A 262 3.61 0.42 26.26
CA GLU A 262 4.07 -0.58 27.23
C GLU A 262 4.60 -1.86 26.56
N LEU A 263 4.64 -1.91 25.23
CA LEU A 263 5.04 -3.12 24.48
C LEU A 263 6.49 -3.51 24.72
N ASN A 264 6.72 -4.71 25.26
CA ASN A 264 8.04 -5.32 25.31
C ASN A 264 8.34 -6.11 24.04
N PHE A 265 9.01 -5.48 23.08
CA PHE A 265 9.36 -6.09 21.79
C PHE A 265 10.22 -7.34 21.90
N LEU A 266 11.10 -7.45 22.91
CA LEU A 266 11.93 -8.64 23.10
C LEU A 266 11.08 -9.85 23.49
N SER A 267 10.10 -9.64 24.38
CA SER A 267 9.15 -10.68 24.79
C SER A 267 8.29 -11.14 23.61
N LEU A 268 7.88 -10.21 22.74
CA LEU A 268 7.05 -10.53 21.56
C LEU A 268 7.82 -11.39 20.55
N LEU A 269 9.11 -11.08 20.33
CA LEU A 269 9.94 -11.86 19.41
C LEU A 269 10.23 -13.28 19.91
N ASN A 270 10.25 -13.50 21.23
CA ASN A 270 10.39 -14.84 21.82
C ASN A 270 9.11 -15.71 21.67
N MET A 271 7.99 -15.12 21.24
CA MET A 271 6.71 -15.83 21.01
C MET A 271 6.51 -16.26 19.55
N VAL A 272 7.42 -15.87 18.66
CA VAL A 272 7.41 -16.19 17.22
C VAL A 272 8.17 -17.50 16.98
#